data_AF-A0A7C2A2G3-F1
#
_entry.id   AF-A0A7C2A2G3-F1
#
_cell.length_a   1.000
_cell.length_b   1.000
_cell.length_c   1.000
_cell.angle_alpha   90.00
_cell.angle_beta   90.00
_cell.angle_gamma   90.00
#
_symmetry.space_group_name_H-M   'P 1'
#
loop_
_entity.id
_entity.type
_entity.pdbx_description
1 polymer ?
#
loop_
_entity_poly.entity_id
_entity_poly.type
_entity_poly.pdbx_seq_one_letter_code
_entity_poly.pdbx_strand_id
1 'polypeptide(L)'
;MSLVNAFENDKYEEEYQEYRRQTMPSRNHSLTVDRLTGLLFNDERFTVMPELSLDISQTDLSQFELKAKDELVPDICLYSYELDKSEPVDEIKMAEMPLLAIDVLSPRQGVDDIIVKFQAYFALGVKSCWLVIPATESITIYSQPHQYKTFGTEATEVIDEIMDIRLPIKKVFRRAPNPVGVECET
;
A
#
# COMPACT_ATOMS: atom_id res chain seq x y z
N MET A 1 -16.29 34.85 12.94
CA MET A 1 -15.73 33.72 12.16
C MET A 1 -15.07 34.33 10.94
N SER A 2 -13.74 34.29 10.91
CA SER A 2 -12.90 35.09 10.01
C SER A 2 -12.84 34.49 8.61
N LEU A 3 -12.83 35.34 7.57
CA LEU A 3 -12.57 34.97 6.18
C LEU A 3 -11.29 34.13 6.02
N VAL A 4 -10.33 34.28 6.94
CA VAL A 4 -9.09 33.48 6.98
C VAL A 4 -9.35 31.98 7.06
N ASN A 5 -10.36 31.54 7.84
CA ASN A 5 -10.69 30.12 7.96
C ASN A 5 -11.33 29.55 6.68
N ALA A 6 -11.99 30.37 5.88
CA ALA A 6 -12.58 29.94 4.62
C ALA A 6 -11.49 29.74 3.55
N PHE A 7 -10.54 30.67 3.45
CA PHE A 7 -9.39 30.55 2.54
C PHE A 7 -8.46 29.39 2.88
N GLU A 8 -8.22 29.13 4.16
CA GLU A 8 -7.44 27.96 4.58
C GLU A 8 -8.16 26.66 4.19
N ASN A 9 -9.48 26.55 4.43
CA ASN A 9 -10.26 25.38 4.04
C ASN A 9 -10.28 25.14 2.52
N ASP A 10 -10.44 26.19 1.70
CA ASP A 10 -10.44 26.04 0.23
C ASP A 10 -9.09 25.52 -0.28
N LYS A 11 -7.98 26.00 0.29
CA LYS A 11 -6.64 25.51 -0.04
C LYS A 11 -6.43 24.05 0.36
N TYR A 12 -6.91 23.65 1.54
CA TYR A 12 -6.85 22.26 1.99
C TYR A 12 -7.65 21.33 1.09
N GLU A 13 -8.85 21.73 0.66
CA GLU A 13 -9.66 20.95 -0.28
C GLU A 13 -8.94 20.77 -1.62
N GLU A 14 -8.37 21.83 -2.19
CA GLU A 14 -7.59 21.72 -3.44
C GLU A 14 -6.40 20.76 -3.33
N GLU A 15 -5.65 20.85 -2.23
CA GLU A 15 -4.50 19.96 -1.94
C GLU A 15 -4.94 18.50 -1.76
N TYR A 16 -6.05 18.27 -1.06
CA TYR A 16 -6.64 16.95 -0.88
C TYR A 16 -7.16 16.36 -2.19
N GLN A 17 -7.80 17.16 -3.04
CA GLN A 17 -8.25 16.71 -4.36
C GLN A 17 -7.08 16.40 -5.31
N GLU A 18 -5.98 17.13 -5.21
CA GLU A 18 -4.75 16.83 -5.96
C GLU A 18 -4.10 15.54 -5.45
N TYR A 19 -4.00 15.36 -4.12
CA TYR A 19 -3.55 14.11 -3.50
C TYR A 19 -4.40 12.91 -3.96
N ARG A 20 -5.73 13.04 -3.98
CA ARG A 20 -6.63 12.01 -4.53
C ARG A 20 -6.37 11.72 -6.01
N ARG A 21 -6.11 12.74 -6.83
CA ARG A 21 -5.81 12.57 -8.26
C ARG A 21 -4.46 11.88 -8.51
N GLN A 22 -3.50 12.03 -7.60
CA GLN A 22 -2.20 11.35 -7.63
C GLN A 22 -2.30 9.90 -7.15
N THR A 23 -3.25 9.60 -6.27
CA THR A 23 -3.45 8.26 -5.67
C THR A 23 -4.54 7.43 -6.35
N MET A 24 -5.21 7.95 -7.40
CA MET A 24 -6.23 7.16 -8.12
C MET A 24 -5.63 5.86 -8.70
N PRO A 25 -6.24 4.71 -8.39
CA PRO A 25 -5.74 3.42 -8.85
C PRO A 25 -5.87 3.31 -10.37
N SER A 26 -4.79 2.90 -11.02
CA SER A 26 -4.76 2.60 -12.46
C SER A 26 -4.97 1.11 -12.71
N ARG A 27 -5.22 0.70 -13.97
CA ARG A 27 -5.43 -0.72 -14.31
C ARG A 27 -4.30 -1.63 -13.83
N ASN A 28 -3.05 -1.25 -14.04
CA ASN A 28 -1.90 -2.08 -13.64
C ASN A 28 -1.70 -2.07 -12.13
N HIS A 29 -1.98 -0.93 -11.47
CA HIS A 29 -1.98 -0.82 -10.01
C HIS A 29 -3.02 -1.78 -9.41
N SER A 30 -4.29 -1.66 -9.82
CA SER A 30 -5.39 -2.49 -9.34
C SER A 30 -5.16 -4.00 -9.58
N LEU A 31 -4.66 -4.39 -10.76
CA LEU A 31 -4.31 -5.79 -11.03
C LEU A 31 -3.18 -6.31 -10.15
N THR A 32 -2.23 -5.44 -9.78
CA THR A 32 -1.08 -5.81 -8.94
C THR A 32 -1.52 -5.95 -7.48
N VAL A 33 -2.32 -5.00 -6.98
CA VAL A 33 -2.93 -5.06 -5.65
C VAL A 33 -3.75 -6.35 -5.50
N ASP A 34 -4.68 -6.62 -6.43
CA ASP A 34 -5.52 -7.83 -6.43
C ASP A 34 -4.69 -9.13 -6.33
N ARG A 35 -3.63 -9.23 -7.12
CA ARG A 35 -2.78 -10.43 -7.13
C ARG A 35 -1.94 -10.56 -5.88
N LEU A 36 -1.40 -9.47 -5.36
CA LEU A 36 -0.66 -9.49 -4.10
C LEU A 36 -1.60 -9.92 -2.97
N THR A 37 -2.78 -9.31 -2.87
CA THR A 37 -3.81 -9.69 -1.91
C THR A 37 -4.15 -11.17 -2.04
N GLY A 38 -4.46 -11.66 -3.24
CA GLY A 38 -4.79 -13.07 -3.45
C GLY A 38 -3.65 -14.05 -3.18
N LEU A 39 -2.38 -13.65 -3.40
CA LEU A 39 -1.22 -14.46 -3.07
C LEU A 39 -0.99 -14.52 -1.56
N LEU A 40 -1.04 -13.36 -0.89
CA LEU A 40 -0.81 -13.20 0.54
C LEU A 40 -1.93 -13.83 1.38
N PHE A 41 -3.17 -13.79 0.88
CA PHE A 41 -4.34 -14.38 1.56
C PHE A 41 -4.23 -15.90 1.78
N ASN A 42 -3.36 -16.59 1.02
CA ASN A 42 -3.14 -18.04 1.23
C ASN A 42 -2.21 -18.33 2.41
N ASP A 43 -1.63 -17.32 3.05
CA ASP A 43 -0.80 -17.48 4.24
C ASP A 43 -1.64 -17.26 5.50
N GLU A 44 -2.08 -18.37 6.11
CA GLU A 44 -2.96 -18.36 7.29
C GLU A 44 -2.33 -17.70 8.54
N ARG A 45 -1.03 -17.36 8.51
CA ARG A 45 -0.38 -16.59 9.58
C ARG A 45 -0.83 -15.12 9.59
N PHE A 46 -1.45 -14.64 8.52
CA PHE A 46 -1.74 -13.23 8.33
C PHE A 46 -3.19 -12.96 7.96
N THR A 47 -3.71 -11.86 8.51
CA THR A 47 -4.92 -11.22 8.02
C THR A 47 -4.53 -10.12 7.04
N VAL A 48 -5.03 -10.21 5.80
CA VAL A 48 -4.76 -9.26 4.72
C VAL A 48 -5.90 -8.24 4.64
N MET A 49 -5.57 -6.96 4.75
CA MET A 49 -6.53 -5.85 4.71
C MET A 49 -6.14 -4.86 3.59
N PRO A 50 -6.86 -4.85 2.46
CA PRO A 50 -6.63 -3.86 1.42
C PRO A 50 -7.25 -2.51 1.81
N GLU A 51 -6.60 -1.41 1.42
CA GLU A 51 -7.11 -0.03 1.54
C GLU A 51 -7.56 0.36 2.96
N LEU A 52 -6.81 -0.08 3.98
CA LEU A 52 -7.17 0.17 5.38
C LEU A 52 -6.63 1.52 5.86
N SER A 53 -7.51 2.35 6.42
CA SER A 53 -7.14 3.60 7.08
C SER A 53 -6.45 3.35 8.41
N LEU A 54 -5.22 3.85 8.56
CA LEU A 54 -4.43 3.78 9.79
C LEU A 54 -4.51 5.13 10.54
N ASP A 55 -4.85 5.09 11.82
CA ASP A 55 -4.86 6.28 12.67
C ASP A 55 -3.44 6.67 13.10
N ILE A 56 -2.96 7.81 12.61
CA ILE A 56 -1.66 8.37 12.98
C ILE A 56 -1.75 9.62 13.86
N SER A 57 -2.97 10.00 14.28
CA SER A 57 -3.23 11.25 15.02
C SER A 57 -2.51 11.34 16.37
N GLN A 58 -2.15 10.19 16.96
CA GLN A 58 -1.51 10.11 18.28
C GLN A 58 0.02 10.22 18.22
N THR A 59 0.63 10.25 17.03
CA THR A 59 2.09 10.28 16.86
C THR A 59 2.51 11.54 16.12
N ASP A 60 3.49 12.27 16.66
CA ASP A 60 4.09 13.41 15.96
C ASP A 60 5.00 12.92 14.83
N LEU A 61 4.51 13.07 13.61
CA LEU A 61 5.21 12.70 12.38
C LEU A 61 5.64 13.94 11.58
N SER A 62 5.62 15.13 12.18
CA SER A 62 5.96 16.40 11.51
C SER A 62 7.38 16.47 10.95
N GLN A 63 8.27 15.61 11.43
CA GLN A 63 9.62 15.43 10.90
C GLN A 63 9.64 14.80 9.48
N PHE A 64 8.54 14.16 9.07
CA PHE A 64 8.36 13.59 7.75
C PHE A 64 7.50 14.56 6.92
N GLU A 65 7.89 14.80 5.67
CA GLU A 65 7.16 15.67 4.75
C GLU A 65 5.88 14.98 4.20
N LEU A 66 5.04 14.44 5.10
CA LEU A 66 3.80 13.77 4.77
C LEU A 66 2.75 14.78 4.32
N LYS A 67 2.07 14.47 3.21
CA LYS A 67 0.88 15.19 2.76
C LYS A 67 -0.34 14.93 3.66
N ALA A 68 -0.35 13.80 4.36
CA ALA A 68 -1.45 13.42 5.24
C ALA A 68 -1.17 13.80 6.69
N LYS A 69 -2.23 14.22 7.42
CA LYS A 69 -2.12 14.63 8.82
C LYS A 69 -2.45 13.51 9.79
N ASP A 70 -3.66 12.97 9.70
CA ASP A 70 -4.23 12.10 10.74
C ASP A 70 -4.54 10.69 10.22
N GLU A 71 -4.11 10.37 8.99
CA GLU A 71 -4.41 9.10 8.35
C GLU A 71 -3.34 8.70 7.34
N LEU A 72 -2.99 7.43 7.32
CA LEU A 72 -2.27 6.82 6.19
C LEU A 72 -3.05 5.61 5.68
N VAL A 73 -3.07 5.43 4.37
CA VAL A 73 -3.73 4.31 3.72
C VAL A 73 -2.69 3.58 2.86
N PRO A 74 -2.11 2.47 3.33
CA PRO A 74 -1.38 1.54 2.48
C PRO A 74 -2.34 0.83 1.51
N ASP A 75 -1.88 0.44 0.34
CA ASP A 75 -2.69 -0.38 -0.57
C ASP A 75 -3.03 -1.74 0.07
N ILE A 76 -2.09 -2.33 0.82
CA ILE A 76 -2.28 -3.61 1.54
C ILE A 76 -1.59 -3.58 2.90
N CYS A 77 -2.32 -3.99 3.94
CA CYS A 77 -1.84 -4.21 5.30
C CYS A 77 -1.88 -5.69 5.69
N LEU A 78 -0.86 -6.18 6.41
CA LEU A 78 -0.82 -7.53 6.98
C LEU A 78 -0.69 -7.49 8.51
N TYR A 79 -1.60 -8.18 9.20
CA TYR A 79 -1.62 -8.37 10.67
C TYR A 79 -1.41 -9.84 11.04
N SER A 80 -0.84 -10.14 12.20
CA SER A 80 -0.53 -11.52 12.65
C SER A 80 -1.69 -12.31 13.27
N TYR A 81 -2.88 -11.75 13.34
CA TYR A 81 -4.02 -12.39 14.00
C TYR A 81 -5.32 -12.07 13.25
N GLU A 82 -6.32 -12.92 13.44
CA GLU A 82 -7.68 -12.65 12.96
C GLU A 82 -8.28 -11.51 13.77
N LEU A 83 -8.57 -10.38 13.11
CA LEU A 83 -9.32 -9.31 13.74
C LEU A 83 -10.75 -9.82 13.99
N ASP A 84 -11.15 -9.83 15.25
CA ASP A 84 -12.51 -10.21 15.62
C ASP A 84 -13.48 -9.17 15.06
N LYS A 85 -14.38 -9.61 14.17
CA LYS A 85 -15.42 -8.76 13.57
C LYS A 85 -16.63 -8.61 14.49
N SER A 86 -16.53 -9.02 15.75
CA SER A 86 -17.65 -9.04 16.71
C SER A 86 -18.10 -7.66 17.19
N GLU A 87 -17.34 -6.60 16.92
CA GLU A 87 -17.72 -5.26 17.36
C GLU A 87 -18.93 -4.75 16.55
N PRO A 88 -20.00 -4.29 17.22
CA PRO A 88 -21.21 -3.81 16.55
C PRO A 88 -21.00 -2.47 15.82
N VAL A 89 -19.88 -1.80 16.06
CA VAL A 89 -19.48 -0.54 15.41
C VAL A 89 -18.09 -0.74 14.82
N ASP A 90 -17.98 -0.46 13.53
CA ASP A 90 -16.73 -0.61 12.79
C ASP A 90 -15.69 0.45 13.17
N GLU A 91 -14.41 0.09 13.14
CA GLU A 91 -13.30 1.00 13.40
C GLU A 91 -12.92 1.72 12.09
N ILE A 92 -13.28 3.00 11.99
CA ILE A 92 -13.06 3.79 10.75
C ILE A 92 -11.57 4.00 10.45
N LYS A 93 -10.74 4.13 11.49
CA LYS A 93 -9.28 4.23 11.38
C LYS A 93 -8.63 3.31 12.40
N MET A 94 -7.86 2.36 11.94
CA MET A 94 -7.23 1.36 12.79
C MET A 94 -6.08 1.97 13.58
N ALA A 95 -6.17 1.96 14.91
CA ALA A 95 -5.10 2.46 15.78
C ALA A 95 -3.90 1.50 15.85
N GLU A 96 -4.15 0.20 15.73
CA GLU A 96 -3.06 -0.78 15.71
C GLU A 96 -2.39 -0.83 14.32
N MET A 97 -1.07 -0.68 14.32
CA MET A 97 -0.27 -0.66 13.09
C MET A 97 -0.03 -2.06 12.53
N PRO A 98 -0.04 -2.24 11.20
CA PRO A 98 0.21 -3.54 10.59
C PRO A 98 1.66 -3.97 10.81
N LEU A 99 1.90 -5.27 10.69
CA LEU A 99 3.27 -5.79 10.65
C LEU A 99 3.96 -5.45 9.33
N LEU A 100 3.21 -5.47 8.24
CA LEU A 100 3.67 -5.16 6.89
C LEU A 100 2.69 -4.23 6.19
N ALA A 101 3.23 -3.16 5.60
CA ALA A 101 2.54 -2.25 4.71
C ALA A 101 3.10 -2.36 3.27
N ILE A 102 2.22 -2.46 2.28
CA ILE A 102 2.61 -2.53 0.86
C ILE A 102 1.98 -1.34 0.14
N ASP A 103 2.79 -0.63 -0.63
CA ASP A 103 2.35 0.39 -1.57
C ASP A 103 2.78 0.02 -2.99
N VAL A 104 1.80 -0.01 -3.89
CA VAL A 104 1.95 -0.19 -5.31
C VAL A 104 2.00 1.19 -5.97
N LEU A 105 3.07 1.45 -6.71
CA LEU A 105 3.25 2.74 -7.36
C LEU A 105 2.15 3.00 -8.40
N SER A 106 1.36 4.05 -8.17
CA SER A 106 0.41 4.58 -9.14
C SER A 106 1.14 5.39 -10.24
N PRO A 107 0.57 5.54 -11.45
CA PRO A 107 1.23 6.27 -12.54
C PRO A 107 1.54 7.74 -12.28
N ARG A 108 0.87 8.38 -11.32
CA ARG A 108 1.02 9.81 -11.00
C ARG A 108 1.66 10.07 -9.65
N GLN A 109 1.91 9.00 -8.89
CA GLN A 109 2.56 9.08 -7.59
C GLN A 109 4.07 9.07 -7.77
N GLY A 110 4.77 9.90 -7.00
CA GLY A 110 6.23 9.84 -6.93
C GLY A 110 6.69 8.65 -6.08
N VAL A 111 7.85 8.08 -6.41
CA VAL A 111 8.48 7.09 -5.52
C VAL A 111 8.77 7.71 -4.16
N ASP A 112 9.24 8.96 -4.13
CA ASP A 112 9.55 9.68 -2.90
C ASP A 112 8.32 9.82 -1.98
N ASP A 113 7.11 9.98 -2.54
CA ASP A 113 5.87 10.02 -1.75
C ASP A 113 5.70 8.71 -0.94
N ILE A 114 5.99 7.56 -1.55
CA ILE A 114 5.92 6.24 -0.88
C ILE A 114 7.07 6.09 0.12
N ILE A 115 8.28 6.52 -0.22
CA ILE A 115 9.43 6.41 0.69
C ILE A 115 9.20 7.24 1.97
N VAL A 116 8.60 8.42 1.87
CA VAL A 116 8.23 9.22 3.05
C VAL A 116 7.16 8.49 3.88
N LYS A 117 6.16 7.84 3.25
CA LYS A 117 5.20 6.97 3.96
C LYS A 117 5.92 5.85 4.71
N PHE A 118 6.92 5.22 4.10
CA PHE A 118 7.66 4.12 4.75
C PHE A 118 8.45 4.59 5.97
N GLN A 119 9.06 5.78 5.91
CA GLN A 119 9.72 6.37 7.08
C GLN A 119 8.73 6.53 8.25
N ALA A 120 7.53 7.02 7.96
CA ALA A 120 6.46 7.12 8.95
C ALA A 120 6.01 5.75 9.46
N TYR A 121 5.79 4.77 8.59
CA TYR A 121 5.44 3.40 8.96
C TYR A 121 6.47 2.77 9.91
N PHE A 122 7.76 2.91 9.61
CA PHE A 122 8.81 2.41 10.50
C PHE A 122 8.84 3.15 11.85
N ALA A 123 8.60 4.47 11.86
CA ALA A 123 8.48 5.23 13.11
C ALA A 123 7.27 4.81 13.96
N LEU A 124 6.21 4.31 13.30
CA LEU A 124 5.01 3.76 13.92
C LEU A 124 5.13 2.26 14.29
N GLY A 125 6.29 1.64 14.01
CA GLY A 125 6.57 0.25 14.41
C GLY A 125 6.22 -0.84 13.39
N VAL A 126 5.85 -0.47 12.15
CA VAL A 126 5.70 -1.42 11.04
C VAL A 126 7.05 -2.11 10.79
N LYS A 127 7.04 -3.43 10.63
CA LYS A 127 8.28 -4.25 10.58
C LYS A 127 8.88 -4.36 9.19
N SER A 128 8.04 -4.31 8.16
CA SER A 128 8.47 -4.40 6.77
C SER A 128 7.59 -3.51 5.88
N CYS A 129 8.19 -2.93 4.84
CA CYS A 129 7.46 -2.14 3.84
C CYS A 129 7.83 -2.58 2.42
N TRP A 130 6.85 -2.74 1.53
CA TRP A 130 7.08 -3.16 0.15
C TRP A 130 6.70 -2.06 -0.84
N LEU A 131 7.66 -1.58 -1.61
CA LEU A 131 7.41 -0.72 -2.78
C LEU A 131 7.31 -1.60 -4.02
N VAL A 132 6.14 -1.63 -4.64
CA VAL A 132 5.88 -2.42 -5.84
C VAL A 132 5.74 -1.50 -7.03
N ILE A 133 6.51 -1.73 -8.10
CA ILE A 133 6.46 -0.90 -9.30
C ILE A 133 6.00 -1.75 -10.49
N PRO A 134 4.70 -1.69 -10.86
CA PRO A 134 4.15 -2.51 -11.95
C PRO A 134 4.82 -2.24 -13.30
N ALA A 135 5.25 -1.00 -13.56
CA ALA A 135 5.83 -0.61 -14.85
C ALA A 135 7.16 -1.31 -15.15
N THR A 136 7.93 -1.66 -14.12
CA THR A 136 9.23 -2.34 -14.23
C THR A 136 9.18 -3.78 -13.70
N GLU A 137 8.00 -4.26 -13.32
CA GLU A 137 7.79 -5.59 -12.72
C GLU A 137 8.78 -5.86 -11.57
N SER A 138 8.93 -4.87 -10.68
CA SER A 138 9.88 -4.91 -9.57
C SER A 138 9.21 -4.72 -8.20
N ILE A 139 9.79 -5.35 -7.18
CA ILE A 139 9.40 -5.21 -5.78
C ILE A 139 10.65 -4.90 -4.97
N THR A 140 10.61 -3.82 -4.20
CA THR A 140 11.65 -3.49 -3.22
C THR A 140 11.10 -3.66 -1.82
N ILE A 141 11.74 -4.53 -1.05
CA ILE A 141 11.38 -4.81 0.35
C ILE A 141 12.33 -4.06 1.25
N TYR A 142 11.78 -3.24 2.13
CA TYR A 142 12.49 -2.52 3.17
C TYR A 142 12.27 -3.24 4.50
N SER A 143 13.36 -3.61 5.17
CA SER A 143 13.32 -4.06 6.57
C SER A 143 13.52 -2.91 7.55
N GLN A 144 14.10 -1.80 7.06
CA GLN A 144 14.32 -0.52 7.75
C GLN A 144 14.41 0.59 6.70
N PRO A 145 14.31 1.89 7.05
CA PRO A 145 14.32 3.00 6.08
C PRO A 145 15.50 3.01 5.09
N HIS A 146 16.67 2.50 5.50
CA HIS A 146 17.88 2.47 4.66
C HIS A 146 18.39 1.06 4.36
N GLN A 147 17.60 0.02 4.68
CA GLN A 147 17.96 -1.36 4.43
C GLN A 147 16.87 -2.02 3.58
N TYR A 148 17.22 -2.31 2.32
CA TYR A 148 16.27 -2.86 1.37
C TYR A 148 16.92 -3.82 0.37
N LYS A 149 16.07 -4.62 -0.26
CA LYS A 149 16.43 -5.52 -1.35
C LYS A 149 15.39 -5.43 -2.45
N THR A 150 15.87 -5.27 -3.69
CA THR A 150 15.02 -5.20 -4.88
C THR A 150 15.05 -6.52 -5.64
N PHE A 151 13.88 -6.94 -6.08
CA PHE A 151 13.66 -8.12 -6.91
C PHE A 151 13.04 -7.65 -8.23
N GLY A 152 13.68 -7.98 -9.35
CA GLY A 152 13.19 -7.70 -10.70
C GLY A 152 12.78 -8.96 -11.45
N THR A 153 12.61 -8.81 -12.77
CA THR A 153 12.17 -9.88 -13.68
C THR A 153 13.06 -11.12 -13.71
N GLU A 154 14.33 -10.98 -13.31
CA GLU A 154 15.32 -12.06 -13.19
C GLU A 154 15.08 -12.96 -11.98
N ALA A 155 14.40 -12.44 -10.94
CA ALA A 155 14.11 -13.21 -9.74
C ALA A 155 13.03 -14.27 -10.00
N THR A 156 13.14 -15.41 -9.33
CA THR A 156 12.09 -16.45 -9.32
C THR A 156 11.04 -16.15 -8.25
N GLU A 157 11.50 -15.69 -7.09
CA GLU A 157 10.70 -15.35 -5.92
C GLU A 157 11.14 -14.02 -5.32
N VAL A 158 10.18 -13.35 -4.69
CA VAL A 158 10.39 -12.24 -3.76
C VAL A 158 10.41 -12.81 -2.35
N ILE A 159 11.40 -12.39 -1.56
CA ILE A 159 11.61 -12.90 -0.20
C ILE A 159 11.65 -11.72 0.76
N ASP A 160 10.70 -11.70 1.70
CA ASP A 160 10.76 -10.86 2.88
C ASP A 160 11.25 -11.71 4.06
N GLU A 161 12.48 -11.44 4.51
CA GLU A 161 13.10 -12.19 5.60
C GLU A 161 12.54 -11.82 6.98
N ILE A 162 11.98 -10.61 7.13
CA ILE A 162 11.40 -10.15 8.40
C ILE A 162 10.05 -10.81 8.64
N MET A 163 9.25 -10.90 7.56
CA MET A 163 7.92 -11.49 7.60
C MET A 163 7.91 -12.99 7.27
N ASP A 164 9.05 -13.54 6.83
CA ASP A 164 9.17 -14.91 6.32
C ASP A 164 8.15 -15.20 5.20
N ILE A 165 7.99 -14.25 4.29
CA ILE A 165 7.09 -14.34 3.12
C ILE A 165 7.91 -14.65 1.87
N ARG A 166 7.44 -15.61 1.08
CA ARG A 166 8.02 -15.96 -0.22
C ARG A 166 6.94 -16.02 -1.29
N LEU A 167 7.02 -15.14 -2.28
CA LEU A 167 6.04 -15.07 -3.37
C LEU A 167 6.71 -15.27 -4.73
N PRO A 168 6.14 -16.07 -5.64
CA PRO A 168 6.65 -16.17 -7.01
C PRO A 168 6.36 -14.85 -7.76
N ILE A 169 7.39 -14.05 -8.03
CA ILE A 169 7.25 -12.68 -8.59
C ILE A 169 6.47 -12.67 -9.91
N LYS A 170 6.62 -13.72 -10.72
CA LYS A 170 5.90 -13.89 -11.99
C LYS A 170 4.38 -14.00 -11.83
N LYS A 171 3.87 -14.45 -10.67
CA LYS A 171 2.43 -14.46 -10.40
C LYS A 171 1.90 -13.08 -10.05
N VAL A 172 2.71 -12.22 -9.43
CA VAL A 172 2.36 -10.82 -9.13
C VAL A 172 2.14 -10.04 -10.43
N PHE A 173 3.06 -10.15 -11.39
CA PHE A 173 3.02 -9.36 -12.63
C PHE A 173 2.45 -10.09 -13.84
N ARG A 174 1.89 -11.31 -13.68
CA ARG A 174 1.39 -12.14 -14.79
C ARG A 174 0.53 -11.34 -15.78
N ARG A 175 0.75 -11.48 -17.08
CA ARG A 175 -0.21 -10.96 -18.07
C ARG A 175 -1.34 -11.98 -18.26
N ALA A 176 -2.57 -11.52 -18.39
CA ALA A 176 -3.65 -12.41 -18.82
C ALA A 176 -3.21 -13.09 -20.12
N PRO A 177 -3.43 -14.40 -20.30
CA PRO A 177 -3.28 -14.99 -21.62
C PRO A 177 -4.18 -14.20 -22.58
N ASN A 178 -3.67 -13.88 -23.78
CA ASN A 178 -4.52 -13.29 -24.81
C ASN A 178 -5.78 -14.16 -24.94
N PRO A 179 -6.99 -13.58 -25.00
CA PRO A 179 -8.17 -14.36 -25.29
C PRO A 179 -7.91 -15.07 -26.62
N VAL A 180 -7.75 -16.39 -26.56
CA VAL A 180 -7.73 -17.23 -27.75
C VAL A 180 -9.07 -16.98 -28.43
N GLY A 181 -9.03 -16.57 -29.69
CA GLY A 181 -10.19 -16.08 -30.44
C GLY A 181 -11.41 -16.96 -30.19
N VAL A 182 -12.45 -16.36 -29.61
CA VAL A 182 -13.78 -16.94 -29.66
C VAL A 182 -14.20 -16.78 -31.11
N GLU A 183 -13.94 -17.81 -31.92
CA GLU A 183 -14.64 -17.96 -33.20
C GLU A 183 -16.11 -18.16 -32.85
N CYS A 184 -16.88 -17.08 -32.93
CA CYS A 184 -18.33 -17.18 -33.00
C CYS A 184 -18.65 -17.88 -34.32
N GLU A 185 -18.95 -19.18 -34.25
CA GLU A 185 -19.62 -19.86 -35.36
C GLU A 185 -20.96 -19.15 -35.59
N THR A 186 -21.07 -18.50 -36.75
CA THR A 186 -22.30 -17.92 -37.31
C THR A 186 -23.17 -18.99 -37.93
#